data_AF-A0A661C3R4-F1
#
_entry.id   AF-A0A661C3R4-F1
#
_cell.length_a   1.000
_cell.length_b   1.000
_cell.length_c   1.000
_cell.angle_alpha   90.00
_cell.angle_beta   90.00
_cell.angle_gamma   90.00
#
_symmetry.space_group_name_H-M   'P 1'
#
loop_
_entity.id
_entity.type
_entity.pdbx_description
1 polymer ?
#
loop_
_entity_poly.entity_id
_entity_poly.type
_entity_poly.pdbx_seq_one_letter_code
_entity_poly.pdbx_strand_id
1 'polypeptide(L)'
;MSTRKIVIGSLAAVGLLVLTFLNLEVDVHMKDVSAKPSPNRDVYYPGTEELAADEMRVIACGSGMPMPRLKQAAACFLIELGNGDKFIFDMGNGSFERIHALGISLDYLDKVFITHPHMDHMAD
;
A
#
# COMPACT_ATOMS: atom_id res chain seq x y z
N MET A 1 54.96 24.68 4.79
CA MET A 1 53.67 25.40 4.82
C MET A 1 52.57 24.73 3.96
N SER A 2 52.60 23.40 3.75
CA SER A 2 51.78 22.70 2.73
C SER A 2 50.77 21.67 3.28
N THR A 3 51.00 21.10 4.47
CA THR A 3 50.22 19.96 4.99
C THR A 3 48.88 20.35 5.65
N ARG A 4 48.75 21.54 6.25
CA ARG A 4 47.51 21.97 6.91
C ARG A 4 46.34 22.23 5.94
N LYS A 5 46.61 22.65 4.70
CA LYS A 5 45.57 22.89 3.68
C LYS A 5 44.95 21.58 3.16
N ILE A 6 45.75 20.51 3.07
CA ILE A 6 45.29 19.18 2.64
C ILE A 6 44.37 18.57 3.70
N VAL A 7 44.77 18.59 4.98
CA VAL A 7 43.97 18.02 6.09
C VAL A 7 42.61 18.72 6.27
N ILE A 8 42.57 20.06 6.10
CA ILE A 8 41.31 20.82 6.17
C ILE A 8 40.41 20.50 4.96
N GLY A 9 40.99 20.33 3.76
CA GLY A 9 40.25 19.88 2.57
C GLY A 9 39.66 18.48 2.74
N SER A 10 40.40 17.55 3.36
CA SER A 10 39.95 16.19 3.66
C SER A 10 38.79 16.16 4.66
N LEU A 11 38.87 16.92 5.76
CA LEU A 11 37.79 16.98 6.75
C LEU A 11 36.53 17.65 6.21
N ALA A 12 36.67 18.68 5.38
CA ALA A 12 35.52 19.33 4.74
C ALA A 12 34.81 18.39 3.76
N ALA A 13 35.56 17.61 2.97
CA ALA A 13 34.98 16.62 2.06
C ALA A 13 34.28 15.47 2.80
N VAL A 14 34.88 14.96 3.89
CA VAL A 14 34.25 13.92 4.73
C VAL A 14 33.03 14.48 5.46
N GLY A 15 33.11 15.70 6.01
CA GLY A 15 31.99 16.36 6.66
C GLY A 15 30.82 16.64 5.71
N LEU A 16 31.10 17.06 4.47
CA LEU A 16 30.09 17.27 3.44
C LEU A 16 29.44 15.95 3.02
N LEU A 17 30.24 14.88 2.87
CA LEU A 17 29.73 13.55 2.56
C LEU A 17 28.81 13.02 3.68
N VAL A 18 29.23 13.16 4.94
CA VAL A 18 28.43 12.75 6.12
C VAL A 18 27.16 13.58 6.25
N LEU A 19 27.20 14.89 5.97
CA LEU A 19 26.00 15.73 5.91
C LEU A 19 25.05 15.30 4.79
N THR A 20 25.58 14.93 3.62
CA THR A 20 24.73 14.43 2.53
C THR A 20 24.09 13.08 2.86
N PHE A 21 24.78 12.20 3.59
CA PHE A 21 24.21 10.92 4.04
C PHE A 21 23.17 11.08 5.16
N LEU A 22 23.33 12.07 6.05
CA LEU A 22 22.36 12.37 7.13
C LEU A 22 21.08 13.06 6.63
N ASN A 23 21.12 13.72 5.47
CA ASN A 23 19.95 14.37 4.85
C ASN A 23 19.41 13.60 3.63
N LEU A 24 19.85 12.35 3.44
CA LEU A 24 19.34 11.51 2.36
C LEU A 24 18.02 10.86 2.83
N GLU A 25 16.91 11.57 2.67
CA GLU A 25 15.60 10.92 2.61
C GLU A 25 15.54 10.15 1.29
N VAL A 26 15.72 8.84 1.37
CA VAL A 26 15.46 7.95 0.23
C VAL A 26 13.95 7.82 0.12
N ASP A 27 13.34 8.75 -0.61
CA ASP A 27 11.94 8.67 -0.98
C ASP A 27 11.84 7.64 -2.13
N VAL A 28 11.59 6.38 -1.77
CA VAL A 28 11.28 5.34 -2.76
C VAL A 28 9.87 5.61 -3.26
N HIS A 29 9.75 6.54 -4.20
CA HIS A 29 8.52 6.75 -4.93
C HIS A 29 8.35 5.55 -5.87
N MET A 30 7.72 4.48 -5.38
CA MET A 30 7.25 3.40 -6.24
C MET A 30 6.26 4.02 -7.20
N LYS A 31 6.68 4.19 -8.46
CA LYS A 31 5.72 4.38 -9.54
C LYS A 31 4.90 3.12 -9.59
N ASP A 32 3.62 3.25 -9.28
CA ASP A 32 2.63 2.26 -9.63
C ASP A 32 2.91 1.81 -11.06
N VAL A 33 3.00 0.50 -11.27
CA VAL A 33 3.10 -0.05 -12.63
C VAL A 33 1.75 0.21 -13.27
N SER A 34 1.60 1.41 -13.81
CA SER A 34 0.43 1.86 -14.55
C SER A 34 0.27 0.93 -15.74
N ALA A 35 -0.61 -0.05 -15.58
CA ALA A 35 -1.02 -0.90 -16.68
C ALA A 35 -1.73 0.00 -17.69
N LYS A 36 -1.20 0.10 -18.91
CA LYS A 36 -1.92 0.77 -19.99
C LYS A 36 -3.32 0.15 -20.10
N PRO A 37 -4.40 0.94 -20.00
CA PRO A 37 -5.75 0.41 -20.02
C PRO A 37 -5.97 -0.45 -21.27
N SER A 38 -6.27 -1.72 -21.06
CA SER A 38 -6.75 -2.60 -22.13
C SER A 38 -8.24 -2.32 -22.31
N PRO A 39 -8.71 -2.04 -23.53
CA PRO A 39 -10.08 -1.57 -23.74
C PRO A 39 -11.08 -2.67 -23.38
N ASN A 40 -11.99 -2.34 -22.46
CA ASN A 40 -13.25 -3.01 -22.13
C ASN A 40 -13.15 -4.51 -21.80
N ARG A 41 -12.98 -4.81 -20.50
CA ARG A 41 -13.06 -6.18 -19.96
C ARG A 41 -14.37 -6.31 -19.19
N ASP A 42 -15.00 -7.48 -19.29
CA ASP A 42 -16.21 -7.78 -18.51
C ASP A 42 -15.90 -8.03 -17.02
N VAL A 43 -14.61 -8.17 -16.67
CA VAL A 43 -14.14 -8.46 -15.31
C VAL A 43 -12.92 -7.62 -14.95
N TYR A 44 -12.82 -7.30 -13.66
CA TYR A 44 -11.68 -6.62 -13.07
C TYR A 44 -10.51 -7.60 -12.87
N TYR A 45 -9.33 -7.23 -13.37
CA TYR A 45 -8.06 -7.85 -12.98
C TYR A 45 -7.28 -6.86 -12.10
N PRO A 46 -6.90 -7.24 -10.87
CA PRO A 46 -6.22 -6.33 -9.95
C PRO A 46 -4.97 -5.69 -10.53
N GLY A 47 -4.81 -4.38 -10.30
CA GLY A 47 -3.67 -3.60 -10.78
C GLY A 47 -3.64 -3.33 -12.29
N THR A 48 -4.73 -3.61 -13.03
CA THR A 48 -4.77 -3.42 -14.50
C THR A 48 -5.58 -2.22 -14.99
N GLU A 49 -6.24 -1.51 -14.07
CA GLU A 49 -7.13 -0.38 -14.37
C GLU A 49 -6.74 0.82 -13.51
N GLU A 50 -6.36 1.91 -14.19
CA GLU A 50 -6.20 3.24 -13.58
C GLU A 50 -7.52 3.70 -12.96
N LEU A 51 -7.45 4.30 -11.78
CA LEU A 51 -8.62 4.83 -11.08
C LEU A 51 -8.68 6.34 -11.31
N ALA A 52 -9.78 6.85 -11.90
CA ALA A 52 -9.90 8.28 -12.18
C ALA A 52 -10.05 9.10 -10.88
N ALA A 53 -9.69 10.39 -10.93
CA ALA A 53 -9.67 11.26 -9.74
C ALA A 53 -11.06 11.41 -9.06
N ASP A 54 -12.14 11.27 -9.81
CA ASP A 54 -13.54 11.32 -9.39
C ASP A 54 -14.20 9.92 -9.29
N GLU A 55 -13.39 8.87 -9.21
CA GLU A 55 -13.82 7.48 -9.14
C GLU A 55 -13.48 6.84 -7.79
N MET A 56 -14.27 5.84 -7.42
CA MET A 56 -14.05 4.97 -6.28
C MET A 56 -14.26 3.52 -6.69
N ARG A 57 -13.39 2.63 -6.22
CA ARG A 57 -13.49 1.18 -6.41
C ARG A 57 -13.75 0.51 -5.06
N VAL A 58 -14.76 -0.34 -5.03
CA VAL A 58 -15.14 -1.13 -3.84
C VAL A 58 -14.95 -2.60 -4.16
N ILE A 59 -14.15 -3.28 -3.34
CA ILE A 59 -13.83 -4.70 -3.51
C ILE A 59 -14.28 -5.44 -2.26
N ALA A 60 -15.20 -6.40 -2.43
CA ALA A 60 -15.61 -7.29 -1.36
C ALA A 60 -14.57 -8.41 -1.18
N CYS A 61 -13.60 -8.19 -0.30
CA CYS A 61 -12.60 -9.19 0.09
C CYS A 61 -13.22 -10.31 0.95
N GLY A 62 -14.38 -10.05 1.55
CA GLY A 62 -15.24 -11.08 2.09
C GLY A 62 -16.65 -10.55 2.40
N SER A 63 -17.62 -11.45 2.33
CA SER A 63 -19.06 -11.17 2.46
C SER A 63 -19.77 -12.22 3.30
N GLY A 64 -18.99 -12.93 4.10
CA GLY A 64 -19.40 -14.12 4.83
C GLY A 64 -20.13 -13.83 6.13
N MET A 65 -20.20 -14.86 6.95
CA MET A 65 -20.79 -14.88 8.29
C MET A 65 -19.76 -15.52 9.23
N PRO A 66 -19.96 -15.52 10.57
CA PRO A 66 -19.00 -16.11 11.50
C PRO A 66 -18.69 -17.58 11.26
N MET A 67 -19.63 -18.32 10.67
CA MET A 67 -19.38 -19.70 10.29
C MET A 67 -18.51 -19.75 9.02
N PRO A 68 -17.30 -20.33 9.11
CA PRO A 68 -16.35 -20.32 7.99
C PRO A 68 -16.91 -21.09 6.80
N ARG A 69 -16.75 -20.51 5.60
CA ARG A 69 -17.08 -21.15 4.33
C ARG A 69 -15.87 -21.04 3.41
N LEU A 70 -15.44 -22.17 2.84
CA LEU A 70 -14.23 -22.24 2.00
C LEU A 70 -14.24 -21.26 0.81
N LYS A 71 -15.42 -20.91 0.28
CA LYS A 71 -15.58 -20.03 -0.89
C LYS A 71 -16.02 -18.61 -0.53
N GLN A 72 -16.09 -18.26 0.76
CA GLN A 72 -16.60 -16.97 1.19
C GLN A 72 -16.02 -16.59 2.56
N ALA A 73 -14.97 -15.76 2.53
CA ALA A 73 -14.37 -15.15 3.72
C ALA A 73 -15.38 -14.27 4.48
N ALA A 74 -15.12 -14.03 5.77
CA ALA A 74 -15.93 -13.16 6.62
C ALA A 74 -15.82 -11.68 6.19
N ALA A 75 -16.56 -10.77 6.84
CA ALA A 75 -16.74 -9.41 6.35
C ALA A 75 -15.41 -8.65 6.16
N CYS A 76 -15.18 -8.14 4.95
CA CYS A 76 -14.05 -7.28 4.64
C CYS A 76 -14.27 -6.56 3.31
N PHE A 77 -14.10 -5.25 3.30
CA PHE A 77 -14.24 -4.41 2.12
C PHE A 77 -13.02 -3.51 1.97
N LEU A 78 -12.36 -3.58 0.82
CA LEU A 78 -11.33 -2.63 0.44
C LEU A 78 -11.94 -1.53 -0.43
N ILE A 79 -11.67 -0.29 -0.06
CA ILE A 79 -12.08 0.90 -0.79
C ILE A 79 -10.83 1.56 -1.34
N GLU A 80 -10.76 1.76 -2.65
CA GLU A 80 -9.74 2.55 -3.32
C GLU A 80 -10.37 3.84 -3.85
N LEU A 81 -9.74 4.99 -3.59
CA LEU A 81 -10.19 6.29 -4.05
C LEU A 81 -9.26 6.85 -5.13
N GLY A 82 -9.82 7.62 -6.07
CA GLY A 82 -9.08 8.28 -7.14
C GLY A 82 -7.98 9.25 -6.70
N ASN A 83 -7.99 9.67 -5.43
CA ASN A 83 -6.92 10.47 -4.83
C ASN A 83 -5.71 9.65 -4.36
N GLY A 84 -5.76 8.32 -4.51
CA GLY A 84 -4.72 7.38 -4.10
C GLY A 84 -4.96 6.69 -2.76
N ASP A 85 -5.84 7.24 -1.92
CA ASP A 85 -6.12 6.66 -0.59
C ASP A 85 -6.81 5.31 -0.70
N LYS A 86 -6.53 4.45 0.29
CA LYS A 86 -7.15 3.14 0.45
C LYS A 86 -7.59 2.94 1.88
N PHE A 87 -8.75 2.32 2.05
CA PHE A 87 -9.37 2.08 3.35
C PHE A 87 -9.89 0.66 3.40
N ILE A 88 -9.60 -0.04 4.50
CA ILE A 88 -10.17 -1.35 4.78
C ILE A 88 -11.27 -1.18 5.82
N PHE A 89 -12.45 -1.71 5.52
CA PHE A 89 -13.56 -1.84 6.46
C PHE A 89 -13.75 -3.31 6.79
N ASP A 90 -13.54 -3.63 8.08
CA ASP A 90 -13.45 -4.95 8.66
C ASP A 90 -12.31 -5.82 8.10
N MET A 91 -11.89 -6.77 8.94
CA MET A 91 -10.82 -7.74 8.69
C MET A 91 -11.29 -9.11 9.18
N GLY A 92 -12.38 -9.60 8.62
CA GLY A 92 -12.94 -10.89 8.96
C GLY A 92 -12.01 -12.05 8.62
N ASN A 93 -12.11 -13.15 9.36
CA ASN A 93 -11.30 -14.36 9.17
C ASN A 93 -11.25 -14.82 7.69
N GLY A 94 -10.04 -15.02 7.17
CA GLY A 94 -9.76 -15.44 5.79
C GLY A 94 -9.82 -14.33 4.73
N SER A 95 -10.06 -13.08 5.12
CA SER A 95 -10.11 -11.94 4.18
C SER A 95 -8.73 -11.47 3.73
N PHE A 96 -7.69 -11.66 4.54
CA PHE A 96 -6.34 -11.19 4.20
C PHE A 96 -5.76 -11.91 2.98
N GLU A 97 -6.09 -13.19 2.78
CA GLU A 97 -5.76 -13.93 1.55
C GLU A 97 -6.28 -13.19 0.30
N ARG A 98 -7.49 -12.61 0.39
CA ARG A 98 -8.17 -11.94 -0.74
C ARG A 98 -7.63 -10.54 -0.96
N ILE A 99 -7.30 -9.83 0.11
CA ILE A 99 -6.54 -8.58 0.03
C ILE A 99 -5.19 -8.83 -0.66
N HIS A 100 -4.44 -9.84 -0.23
CA HIS A 100 -3.12 -10.14 -0.77
C HIS A 100 -3.16 -10.53 -2.25
N ALA A 101 -4.23 -11.21 -2.68
CA ALA A 101 -4.46 -11.56 -4.08
C ALA A 101 -4.68 -10.34 -5.00
N LEU A 102 -4.92 -9.14 -4.45
CA LEU A 102 -5.02 -7.90 -5.23
C LEU A 102 -3.66 -7.34 -5.65
N GLY A 103 -2.56 -7.82 -5.07
CA GLY A 103 -1.20 -7.36 -5.41
C GLY A 103 -0.89 -5.91 -5.01
N ILE A 104 -1.66 -5.36 -4.07
CA ILE A 104 -1.43 -4.01 -3.53
C ILE A 104 -0.33 -4.08 -2.46
N SER A 105 0.64 -3.16 -2.50
CA SER A 105 1.66 -3.07 -1.45
C SER A 105 1.01 -2.81 -0.09
N LEU A 106 1.47 -3.51 0.95
CA LEU A 106 0.96 -3.34 2.31
C LEU A 106 1.23 -1.93 2.86
N ASP A 107 2.25 -1.23 2.33
CA ASP A 107 2.55 0.16 2.70
C ASP A 107 1.39 1.13 2.37
N TYR A 108 0.51 0.75 1.45
CA TYR A 108 -0.70 1.52 1.11
C TYR A 108 -1.96 1.08 1.89
N LEU A 109 -1.87 0.03 2.71
CA LEU A 109 -2.98 -0.58 3.45
C LEU A 109 -2.84 -0.30 4.96
N ASP A 110 -2.67 0.96 5.31
CA ASP A 110 -2.38 1.48 6.66
C ASP A 110 -3.62 2.00 7.40
N LYS A 111 -4.80 2.01 6.76
CA LYS A 111 -6.05 2.57 7.29
C LYS A 111 -7.13 1.49 7.41
N VAL A 112 -7.26 0.91 8.60
CA VAL A 112 -8.22 -0.17 8.90
C VAL A 112 -9.29 0.31 9.90
N PHE A 113 -10.56 0.09 9.56
CA PHE A 113 -11.73 0.43 10.37
C PHE A 113 -12.48 -0.84 10.72
N ILE A 114 -12.64 -1.12 12.01
CA ILE A 114 -13.42 -2.26 12.49
C ILE A 114 -14.78 -1.77 12.94
N THR A 115 -15.84 -2.30 12.33
CA THR A 115 -17.22 -1.86 12.59
C THR A 115 -17.69 -2.21 13.99
N HIS A 116 -17.39 -3.42 14.45
CA HIS A 116 -17.71 -3.91 15.79
C HIS A 116 -16.86 -5.14 16.13
N PRO A 117 -16.76 -5.53 17.42
CA PRO A 117 -15.73 -6.46 17.84
C PRO A 117 -16.11 -7.94 17.74
N HIS A 118 -16.81 -8.37 16.67
CA HIS A 118 -16.98 -9.79 16.41
C HIS A 118 -15.83 -10.35 15.57
N MET A 119 -15.53 -11.64 15.77
CA MET A 119 -14.40 -12.32 15.10
C MET A 119 -14.54 -12.32 13.58
N ASP A 120 -15.75 -12.32 13.05
CA ASP A 120 -16.01 -12.22 11.62
C ASP A 120 -15.80 -10.83 11.02
N HIS A 121 -15.32 -9.89 11.85
CA HIS A 121 -14.96 -8.53 11.46
C HIS A 121 -13.52 -8.12 11.86
N MET A 122 -12.78 -8.93 12.65
CA MET A 122 -11.46 -8.50 13.20
C MET A 122 -10.36 -9.57 13.31
N ALA A 123 -10.59 -10.80 12.83
CA ALA A 123 -9.73 -11.93 13.14
C ALA A 123 -8.45 -12.05 12.30
N ASP A 124 -8.41 -11.41 11.13
CA ASP A 124 -7.25 -11.39 10.20
C ASP A 124 -6.44 -10.10 10.32
#